data_AF-A0A2V5R439-F1
#
_entry.id   AF-A0A2V5R439-F1
#
_cell.length_a   1.000
_cell.length_b   1.000
_cell.length_c   1.000
_cell.angle_alpha   90.00
_cell.angle_beta   90.00
_cell.angle_gamma   90.00
#
_symmetry.space_group_name_H-M   'P 1'
#
loop_
_entity.id
_entity.type
_entity.pdbx_description
1 polymer ?
#
loop_
_entity_poly.entity_id
_entity_poly.type
_entity_poly.pdbx_seq_one_letter_code
_entity_poly.pdbx_strand_id
1 'polypeptide(L)'
;MWSAQVTKDGAALPFNYGFGWFVDSYHGHRLVQHSGGTPGFSSVIYRFLNDKITIIILTNHGDRVLDQLAVDLAGIDLPVLKRPEANPDPDPATTSRLKDVMSGLLTEKYESASLTPEMRSFLGTASGKALWKWIADHGAVGSFVFSDREDRGDGQVLRYKVSLGGNSYWFSVLVTKDRKIAQVYWW
;
A
#
# COMPACT_ATOMS: atom_id res chain seq x y z
N MET A 1 12.49 16.32 -9.06
CA MET A 1 11.17 16.28 -8.40
C MET A 1 10.82 14.85 -8.00
N TRP A 2 10.66 13.92 -8.95
CA TRP A 2 10.28 12.52 -8.67
C TRP A 2 11.47 11.57 -8.40
N SER A 3 12.24 11.93 -7.38
CA SER A 3 13.33 11.09 -6.88
C SER A 3 13.10 10.89 -5.39
N ALA A 4 13.09 9.64 -4.94
CA ALA A 4 13.05 9.33 -3.52
C ALA A 4 14.24 9.98 -2.81
N GLN A 5 13.97 10.63 -1.69
CA GLN A 5 14.99 11.22 -0.85
C GLN A 5 15.45 10.22 0.21
N VAL A 6 16.65 10.43 0.72
CA VAL A 6 17.21 9.69 1.86
C VAL A 6 17.43 10.65 3.01
N THR A 7 17.59 10.10 4.22
CA THR A 7 17.97 10.92 5.38
C THR A 7 19.40 11.47 5.22
N LYS A 8 19.79 12.39 6.10
CA LYS A 8 21.14 13.01 6.08
C LYS A 8 22.26 11.96 6.19
N ASP A 9 22.03 10.89 6.92
CA ASP A 9 22.91 9.74 7.12
C ASP A 9 22.77 8.64 6.05
N GLY A 10 21.96 8.89 5.00
CA GLY A 10 21.78 7.97 3.88
C GLY A 10 20.87 6.78 4.18
N ALA A 11 20.18 6.78 5.32
CA ALA A 11 19.21 5.74 5.65
C ALA A 11 17.99 5.83 4.72
N ALA A 12 17.45 4.67 4.37
CA ALA A 12 16.21 4.57 3.61
C ALA A 12 15.05 5.12 4.45
N LEU A 13 14.10 5.77 3.78
CA LEU A 13 12.85 6.19 4.39
C LEU A 13 11.87 5.00 4.46
N PRO A 14 10.89 5.02 5.38
CA PRO A 14 9.82 4.02 5.43
C PRO A 14 8.99 3.97 4.15
N PHE A 15 9.01 5.06 3.38
CA PHE A 15 8.37 5.20 2.08
C PHE A 15 9.32 5.94 1.15
N ASN A 16 9.38 5.52 -0.11
CA ASN A 16 10.05 6.27 -1.15
C ASN A 16 9.27 7.56 -1.44
N TYR A 17 9.80 8.70 -0.97
CA TYR A 17 9.11 9.99 -1.05
C TYR A 17 10.05 11.12 -1.49
N GLY A 18 9.54 12.08 -2.27
CA GLY A 18 10.31 13.25 -2.69
C GLY A 18 9.45 14.42 -3.16
N PHE A 19 9.70 15.61 -2.62
CA PHE A 19 9.03 16.86 -3.02
C PHE A 19 7.49 16.77 -3.09
N GLY A 20 6.85 16.08 -2.16
CA GLY A 20 5.39 15.96 -2.14
C GLY A 20 4.84 14.76 -2.92
N TRP A 21 5.67 13.79 -3.30
CA TRP A 21 5.27 12.63 -4.11
C TRP A 21 5.77 11.33 -3.49
N PHE A 22 4.90 10.33 -3.41
CA PHE A 22 5.34 8.94 -3.29
C PHE A 22 5.89 8.49 -4.64
N VAL A 23 7.01 7.77 -4.60
CA VAL A 23 7.75 7.29 -5.78
C VAL A 23 7.84 5.78 -5.71
N ASP A 24 7.23 5.08 -6.64
CA ASP A 24 7.09 3.62 -6.59
C ASP A 24 7.13 2.98 -7.99
N SER A 25 6.82 1.68 -8.04
CA SER A 25 6.43 0.97 -9.25
C SER A 25 5.11 0.21 -9.04
N TYR A 26 4.45 -0.14 -10.13
CA TYR A 26 3.33 -1.07 -10.13
C TYR A 26 3.44 -1.96 -11.35
N HIS A 27 3.55 -3.27 -11.17
CA HIS A 27 3.81 -4.23 -12.24
C HIS A 27 5.04 -3.85 -13.08
N GLY A 28 6.09 -3.34 -12.43
CA GLY A 28 7.30 -2.84 -13.11
C GLY A 28 7.17 -1.46 -13.76
N HIS A 29 5.99 -0.84 -13.76
CA HIS A 29 5.78 0.49 -14.33
C HIS A 29 6.04 1.57 -13.28
N ARG A 30 6.89 2.55 -13.61
CA ARG A 30 7.28 3.63 -12.68
C ARG A 30 6.08 4.51 -12.34
N LEU A 31 5.73 4.55 -11.07
CA LEU A 31 4.56 5.25 -10.54
C LEU A 31 4.99 6.42 -9.65
N VAL A 32 4.36 7.56 -9.81
CA VAL A 32 4.36 8.61 -8.77
C VAL A 32 2.94 8.96 -8.41
N GLN A 33 2.69 9.12 -7.11
CA GLN A 33 1.34 9.39 -6.63
C GLN A 33 1.31 10.28 -5.40
N HIS A 34 0.15 10.88 -5.16
CA HIS A 34 -0.21 11.43 -3.86
C HIS A 34 -1.73 11.39 -3.68
N SER A 35 -2.16 11.06 -2.47
CA SER A 35 -3.55 11.17 -2.03
C SER A 35 -3.77 12.41 -1.17
N GLY A 36 -4.99 12.90 -1.14
CA GLY A 36 -5.40 14.06 -0.36
C GLY A 36 -6.73 13.81 0.31
N GLY A 37 -6.83 14.24 1.56
CA GLY A 37 -8.05 14.12 2.36
C GLY A 37 -8.25 15.35 3.22
N THR A 38 -9.44 15.91 3.17
CA THR A 38 -9.92 16.94 4.09
C THR A 38 -11.36 16.59 4.50
N PRO A 39 -11.91 17.18 5.57
CA PRO A 39 -13.31 16.95 5.90
C PRO A 39 -14.22 17.23 4.70
N GLY A 40 -14.92 16.20 4.24
CA GLY A 40 -15.84 16.28 3.10
C GLY A 40 -15.21 16.10 1.71
N PHE A 41 -13.89 15.94 1.58
CA PHE A 41 -13.25 15.76 0.26
C PHE A 41 -12.14 14.70 0.30
N SER A 42 -12.05 13.94 -0.79
CA SER A 42 -10.93 13.04 -1.06
C SER A 42 -10.46 13.21 -2.50
N SER A 43 -9.16 13.05 -2.72
CA SER A 43 -8.55 13.22 -4.02
C SER A 43 -7.32 12.33 -4.19
N VAL A 44 -7.01 11.95 -5.44
CA VAL A 44 -5.73 11.32 -5.76
C VAL A 44 -5.20 11.83 -7.09
N ILE A 45 -3.89 11.75 -7.24
CA ILE A 45 -3.21 11.81 -8.53
C ILE A 45 -2.25 10.62 -8.63
N TYR A 46 -2.38 9.83 -9.70
CA TYR A 46 -1.52 8.69 -10.02
C TYR A 46 -0.92 8.92 -11.40
N ARG A 47 0.39 8.76 -11.54
CA ARG A 47 1.10 8.95 -12.82
C ARG A 47 2.04 7.79 -13.10
N PHE A 48 1.72 7.03 -14.14
CA PHE A 48 2.59 5.99 -14.68
C PHE A 48 3.50 6.64 -15.73
N LEU A 49 4.70 7.01 -15.29
CA LEU A 49 5.55 7.98 -16.00
C LEU A 49 6.02 7.47 -17.36
N ASN A 50 6.38 6.18 -17.44
CA ASN A 50 6.87 5.56 -18.67
C ASN A 50 5.73 5.37 -19.68
N ASP A 51 4.52 5.17 -19.19
CA ASP A 51 3.31 4.88 -19.97
C ASP A 51 2.55 6.16 -20.37
N LYS A 52 2.95 7.30 -19.80
CA LYS A 52 2.32 8.62 -20.00
C LYS A 52 0.84 8.65 -19.57
N ILE A 53 0.46 7.78 -18.63
CA ILE A 53 -0.89 7.73 -18.05
C ILE A 53 -0.91 8.63 -16.81
N THR A 54 -1.93 9.48 -16.70
CA THR A 54 -2.19 10.30 -15.52
C THR A 54 -3.66 10.20 -15.16
N ILE A 55 -3.93 9.66 -13.97
CA ILE A 55 -5.27 9.53 -13.41
C ILE A 55 -5.40 10.56 -12.29
N ILE A 56 -6.46 11.36 -12.36
CA ILE A 56 -6.81 12.34 -11.33
C ILE A 56 -8.26 12.08 -10.94
N ILE A 57 -8.49 11.89 -9.64
CA ILE A 57 -9.83 11.65 -9.09
C ILE A 57 -10.07 12.68 -8.01
N LEU A 58 -11.19 13.40 -8.10
CA LEU A 58 -11.62 14.40 -7.13
C LEU A 58 -13.04 14.05 -6.71
N THR A 59 -13.29 14.02 -5.40
CA THR A 59 -14.63 13.78 -4.88
C THR A 59 -14.98 14.76 -3.76
N ASN A 60 -16.27 15.04 -3.62
CA ASN A 60 -16.90 15.74 -2.50
C ASN A 60 -17.37 14.75 -1.42
N HIS A 61 -16.66 13.63 -1.27
CA HIS A 61 -16.87 12.65 -0.22
C HIS A 61 -15.54 12.36 0.47
N GLY A 62 -15.43 12.71 1.75
CA GLY A 62 -14.19 12.57 2.53
C GLY A 62 -13.88 11.14 3.00
N ASP A 63 -14.80 10.20 2.79
CA ASP A 63 -14.76 8.83 3.31
C ASP A 63 -14.34 7.79 2.25
N ARG A 64 -13.83 8.24 1.10
CA ARG A 64 -13.52 7.34 -0.04
C ARG A 64 -12.04 7.02 -0.11
N VAL A 65 -11.75 5.72 -0.20
CA VAL A 65 -10.44 5.19 -0.58
C VAL A 65 -10.37 5.17 -2.10
N LEU A 66 -9.65 6.13 -2.68
CA LEU A 66 -9.63 6.37 -4.12
C LEU A 66 -8.42 5.73 -4.83
N ASP A 67 -7.38 5.37 -4.09
CA ASP A 67 -6.14 4.78 -4.62
C ASP A 67 -6.40 3.51 -5.45
N GLN A 68 -7.24 2.60 -4.94
CA GLN A 68 -7.63 1.39 -5.67
C GLN A 68 -8.35 1.70 -6.99
N LEU A 69 -9.20 2.74 -7.01
CA LEU A 69 -9.92 3.14 -8.21
C LEU A 69 -8.97 3.73 -9.25
N ALA A 70 -7.93 4.46 -8.83
CA ALA A 70 -6.93 4.98 -9.76
C ALA A 70 -6.14 3.85 -10.45
N VAL A 71 -5.79 2.79 -9.71
CA VAL A 71 -5.17 1.58 -10.28
C VAL A 71 -6.13 0.88 -11.24
N ASP A 72 -7.40 0.72 -10.86
CA ASP A 72 -8.41 0.06 -11.71
C ASP A 72 -8.63 0.83 -13.02
N LEU A 73 -8.70 2.17 -12.97
CA LEU A 73 -8.80 3.02 -14.16
C LEU A 73 -7.55 2.92 -15.05
N ALA A 74 -6.35 2.88 -14.46
CA ALA A 74 -5.12 2.68 -15.21
C ALA A 74 -5.10 1.31 -15.90
N GLY A 75 -5.63 0.27 -15.26
CA GLY A 75 -5.77 -1.07 -15.83
C GLY A 75 -6.79 -1.17 -16.98
N ILE A 76 -7.74 -0.24 -17.09
CA ILE A 76 -8.64 -0.13 -18.26
C ILE A 76 -7.87 0.40 -19.48
N ASP A 77 -7.05 1.44 -19.28
CA ASP A 77 -6.27 2.07 -20.35
C ASP A 77 -5.08 1.20 -20.79
N LEU A 78 -4.37 0.61 -19.82
CA LEU A 78 -3.20 -0.24 -20.05
C LEU A 78 -3.39 -1.60 -19.34
N PRO A 79 -3.81 -2.65 -20.07
CA PRO A 79 -4.18 -3.94 -19.47
C PRO A 79 -3.12 -4.63 -18.60
N VAL A 80 -1.83 -4.36 -18.81
CA VAL A 80 -0.76 -4.90 -17.94
C VAL A 80 -0.81 -4.32 -16.52
N LEU A 81 -1.43 -3.14 -16.33
CA LEU A 81 -1.71 -2.54 -15.02
C LEU A 81 -3.01 -3.05 -14.40
N LYS A 82 -3.76 -3.92 -15.08
CA LYS A 82 -4.98 -4.48 -14.51
C LYS A 82 -4.61 -5.38 -13.35
N ARG A 83 -5.20 -5.10 -12.18
CA ARG A 83 -5.04 -5.98 -11.01
C ARG A 83 -5.63 -7.35 -11.33
N PRO A 84 -4.89 -8.45 -11.11
CA PRO A 84 -5.45 -9.79 -11.25
C PRO A 84 -6.53 -10.04 -10.19
N GLU A 85 -7.56 -10.80 -10.54
CA GLU A 85 -8.49 -11.34 -9.53
C GLU A 85 -7.77 -12.34 -8.61
N ALA A 86 -8.50 -12.88 -7.63
CA ALA A 86 -7.97 -13.89 -6.72
C ALA A 86 -7.33 -15.08 -7.48
N ASN A 87 -6.09 -15.41 -7.12
CA ASN A 87 -5.36 -16.55 -7.66
C ASN A 87 -5.10 -17.59 -6.57
N PRO A 88 -4.84 -18.86 -6.93
CA PRO A 88 -4.36 -19.85 -5.98
C PRO A 88 -3.12 -19.32 -5.24
N ASP A 89 -3.17 -19.38 -3.92
CA ASP A 89 -2.10 -18.86 -3.08
C ASP A 89 -0.89 -19.83 -3.11
N PRO A 90 0.27 -19.40 -3.65
CA PRO A 90 1.45 -20.24 -3.70
C PRO A 90 2.15 -20.37 -2.34
N ASP A 91 1.86 -19.52 -1.36
CA ASP A 91 2.43 -19.55 -0.01
C ASP A 91 1.39 -19.15 1.06
N PRO A 92 0.45 -20.05 1.38
CA PRO A 92 -0.60 -19.80 2.38
C PRO A 92 -0.06 -19.49 3.78
N ALA A 93 1.15 -19.96 4.11
CA ALA A 93 1.77 -19.69 5.40
C ALA A 93 2.17 -18.21 5.53
N THR A 94 2.77 -17.64 4.47
CA THR A 94 3.06 -16.21 4.41
C THR A 94 1.77 -15.39 4.48
N THR A 95 0.74 -15.77 3.74
CA THR A 95 -0.57 -15.10 3.76
C THR A 95 -1.21 -15.09 5.14
N SER A 96 -1.23 -16.23 5.85
CA SER A 96 -1.73 -16.30 7.23
C SER A 96 -0.96 -15.36 8.16
N ARG A 97 0.37 -15.37 8.08
CA ARG A 97 1.21 -14.48 8.89
C ARG A 97 0.95 -13.01 8.60
N LEU A 98 0.81 -12.62 7.34
CA LEU A 98 0.52 -11.23 6.97
C LEU A 98 -0.85 -10.79 7.47
N LYS A 99 -1.85 -11.67 7.41
CA LYS A 99 -3.17 -11.43 8.00
C LYS A 99 -3.08 -11.18 9.50
N ASP A 100 -2.29 -11.99 10.22
CA ASP A 100 -2.11 -11.86 11.66
C ASP A 100 -1.41 -10.54 12.02
N VAL A 101 -0.34 -10.19 11.29
CA VAL A 101 0.37 -8.91 11.50
C VAL A 101 -0.54 -7.72 11.18
N MET A 102 -1.31 -7.76 10.09
CA MET A 102 -2.27 -6.70 9.77
C MET A 102 -3.34 -6.56 10.86
N SER A 103 -3.88 -7.67 11.37
CA SER A 103 -4.84 -7.66 12.48
C SER A 103 -4.22 -7.08 13.76
N GLY A 104 -2.97 -7.42 14.04
CA GLY A 104 -2.19 -6.84 15.13
C GLY A 104 -1.96 -5.35 14.97
N LEU A 105 -1.66 -4.87 13.75
CA LEU A 105 -1.46 -3.45 13.46
C LEU A 105 -2.74 -2.63 13.74
N LEU A 106 -3.92 -3.15 13.38
CA LEU A 106 -5.21 -2.48 13.67
C LEU A 106 -5.56 -2.42 15.16
N THR A 107 -4.95 -3.28 15.98
CA THR A 107 -5.23 -3.39 17.42
C THR A 107 -4.06 -2.98 18.29
N GLU A 108 -2.98 -2.46 17.68
CA GLU A 108 -1.70 -2.14 18.33
C GLU A 108 -1.04 -3.34 19.05
N LYS A 109 -1.37 -4.58 18.65
CA LYS A 109 -0.85 -5.84 19.18
C LYS A 109 -0.11 -6.64 18.11
N TYR A 110 0.97 -6.07 17.56
CA TYR A 110 1.76 -6.68 16.49
C TYR A 110 3.18 -7.05 16.94
N GLU A 111 3.70 -8.12 16.34
CA GLU A 111 5.08 -8.57 16.53
C GLU A 111 6.06 -7.64 15.84
N SER A 112 6.73 -6.77 16.61
CA SER A 112 7.67 -5.77 16.08
C SER A 112 8.83 -6.37 15.26
N ALA A 113 9.21 -7.62 15.53
CA ALA A 113 10.24 -8.36 14.80
C ALA A 113 9.83 -8.70 13.35
N SER A 114 8.53 -8.72 13.06
CA SER A 114 7.99 -8.98 11.72
C SER A 114 8.13 -7.77 10.77
N LEU A 115 8.55 -6.61 11.29
CA LEU A 115 8.64 -5.35 10.56
C LEU A 115 10.10 -4.94 10.36
N THR A 116 10.38 -4.17 9.31
CA THR A 116 11.71 -3.53 9.17
C THR A 116 11.90 -2.41 10.20
N PRO A 117 13.14 -2.00 10.52
CA PRO A 117 13.41 -0.85 11.39
C PRO A 117 12.70 0.44 10.94
N GLU A 118 12.64 0.68 9.63
CA GLU A 118 12.04 1.86 9.02
C GLU A 118 10.53 1.85 9.22
N MET A 119 9.87 0.71 8.97
CA MET A 119 8.44 0.56 9.24
C MET A 119 8.11 0.74 10.73
N ARG A 120 8.93 0.19 11.63
CA ARG A 120 8.78 0.43 13.08
C ARG A 120 8.91 1.90 13.44
N SER A 121 9.89 2.59 12.86
CA SER A 121 10.08 4.03 13.07
C SER A 121 8.83 4.81 12.65
N PHE A 122 8.28 4.52 11.46
CA PHE A 122 7.05 5.13 10.98
C PHE A 122 5.86 4.89 11.93
N LEU A 123 5.65 3.64 12.36
CA LEU A 123 4.57 3.29 13.29
C LEU A 123 4.67 4.01 14.64
N GLY A 124 5.89 4.42 15.05
CA GLY A 124 6.11 5.22 16.24
C GLY A 124 5.65 6.68 16.11
N THR A 125 5.52 7.20 14.88
CA THR A 125 5.16 8.61 14.62
C THR A 125 3.66 8.88 14.84
N ALA A 126 3.31 10.16 15.04
CA ALA A 126 1.90 10.57 15.10
C ALA A 126 1.15 10.22 13.80
N SER A 127 1.78 10.40 12.64
CA SER A 127 1.20 10.07 11.34
C SER A 127 0.97 8.57 11.17
N GLY A 128 1.92 7.73 11.60
CA GLY A 128 1.78 6.27 11.54
C GLY A 128 0.66 5.76 12.42
N LYS A 129 0.57 6.26 13.66
CA LYS A 129 -0.53 5.93 14.58
C LYS A 129 -1.89 6.39 14.03
N ALA A 130 -1.97 7.62 13.51
CA ALA A 130 -3.19 8.15 12.93
C ALA A 130 -3.65 7.34 11.71
N LEU A 131 -2.72 6.94 10.82
CA LEU A 131 -3.02 6.10 9.67
C LEU A 131 -3.63 4.76 10.10
N TRP A 132 -2.99 4.04 11.02
CA TRP A 132 -3.46 2.71 11.42
C TRP A 132 -4.74 2.76 12.24
N LYS A 133 -4.95 3.81 13.03
CA LYS A 133 -6.25 4.08 13.64
C LYS A 133 -7.34 4.28 12.57
N TRP A 134 -7.06 5.08 11.55
CA TRP A 134 -8.02 5.32 10.47
C TRP A 134 -8.32 4.05 9.64
N ILE A 135 -7.32 3.20 9.38
CA ILE A 135 -7.55 1.88 8.79
C ILE A 135 -8.45 1.03 9.71
N ALA A 136 -8.20 1.03 11.03
CA ALA A 136 -8.99 0.27 11.99
C ALA A 136 -10.46 0.72 12.09
N ASP A 137 -10.75 2.00 11.83
CA ASP A 137 -12.12 2.53 11.78
C ASP A 137 -12.97 1.91 10.64
N HIS A 138 -12.33 1.24 9.65
CA HIS A 138 -13.02 0.46 8.62
C HIS A 138 -13.41 -0.95 9.08
N GLY A 139 -13.02 -1.36 10.30
CA GLY A 139 -13.40 -2.61 10.94
C GLY A 139 -12.29 -3.66 10.96
N ALA A 140 -12.60 -4.79 11.61
CA ALA A 140 -11.65 -5.90 11.76
C ALA A 140 -11.36 -6.63 10.44
N VAL A 141 -10.16 -7.22 10.36
CA VAL A 141 -9.73 -8.05 9.22
C VAL A 141 -10.58 -9.32 9.14
N GLY A 142 -11.23 -9.50 7.99
CA GLY A 142 -12.02 -10.67 7.63
C GLY A 142 -11.26 -11.60 6.68
N SER A 143 -11.75 -11.74 5.44
CA SER A 143 -11.06 -12.46 4.38
C SER A 143 -9.76 -11.76 3.98
N PHE A 144 -8.75 -12.55 3.62
CA PHE A 144 -7.44 -12.08 3.18
C PHE A 144 -7.00 -12.98 2.03
N VAL A 145 -7.36 -12.59 0.82
CA VAL A 145 -7.31 -13.45 -0.38
C VAL A 145 -6.17 -13.02 -1.27
N PHE A 146 -5.23 -13.92 -1.53
CA PHE A 146 -4.11 -13.69 -2.43
C PHE A 146 -4.60 -13.39 -3.86
N SER A 147 -3.97 -12.42 -4.51
CA SER A 147 -4.23 -12.05 -5.90
C SER A 147 -2.97 -12.20 -6.74
N ASP A 148 -1.90 -11.53 -6.37
CA ASP A 148 -0.71 -11.47 -7.22
C ASP A 148 0.56 -11.18 -6.43
N ARG A 149 1.72 -11.41 -7.05
CA ARG A 149 3.02 -11.00 -6.54
C ARG A 149 3.88 -10.35 -7.63
N GLU A 150 4.68 -9.37 -7.21
CA GLU A 150 5.72 -8.75 -8.04
C GLU A 150 7.06 -8.85 -7.33
N ASP A 151 8.03 -9.49 -7.96
CA ASP A 151 9.41 -9.51 -7.45
C ASP A 151 10.02 -8.11 -7.55
N ARG A 152 10.71 -7.69 -6.48
CA ARG A 152 11.48 -6.45 -6.41
C ARG A 152 12.91 -6.76 -5.99
N GLY A 153 13.87 -5.93 -6.35
CA GLY A 153 15.30 -6.21 -6.12
C GLY A 153 15.64 -6.56 -4.66
N ASP A 154 14.91 -5.98 -3.71
CA ASP A 154 15.03 -6.09 -2.25
C ASP A 154 13.97 -7.00 -1.59
N GLY A 155 13.05 -7.58 -2.36
CA GLY A 155 11.94 -8.36 -1.80
C GLY A 155 10.86 -8.71 -2.82
N GLN A 156 9.61 -8.68 -2.38
CA GLN A 156 8.45 -8.90 -3.23
C GLN A 156 7.27 -8.09 -2.71
N VAL A 157 6.44 -7.60 -3.62
CA VAL A 157 5.13 -7.04 -3.29
C VAL A 157 4.10 -8.14 -3.44
N LEU A 158 3.35 -8.40 -2.38
CA LEU A 158 2.26 -9.37 -2.35
C LEU A 158 0.92 -8.62 -2.29
N ARG A 159 -0.02 -8.95 -3.16
CA ARG A 159 -1.29 -8.24 -3.31
C ARG A 159 -2.45 -9.09 -2.83
N TYR A 160 -3.33 -8.48 -2.06
CA TYR A 160 -4.43 -9.14 -1.38
C TYR A 160 -5.73 -8.36 -1.52
N LYS A 161 -6.81 -9.10 -1.76
CA LYS A 161 -8.17 -8.61 -1.54
C LYS A 161 -8.53 -8.87 -0.07
N VAL A 162 -8.70 -7.81 0.70
CA VAL A 162 -8.91 -7.86 2.15
C VAL A 162 -10.29 -7.34 2.49
N SER A 163 -11.01 -8.08 3.33
CA SER A 163 -12.24 -7.58 3.94
C SER A 163 -11.90 -6.84 5.23
N LEU A 164 -12.38 -5.61 5.38
CA LEU A 164 -12.38 -4.86 6.64
C LEU A 164 -13.83 -4.49 6.98
N GLY A 165 -14.32 -4.94 8.13
CA GLY A 165 -15.69 -4.62 8.57
C GLY A 165 -16.80 -5.06 7.60
N GLY A 166 -16.53 -6.05 6.74
CA GLY A 166 -17.43 -6.53 5.69
C GLY A 166 -17.28 -5.83 4.33
N ASN A 167 -16.49 -4.76 4.25
CA ASN A 167 -16.16 -4.07 2.99
C ASN A 167 -14.87 -4.64 2.39
N SER A 168 -14.80 -4.69 1.06
CA SER A 168 -13.63 -5.20 0.34
C SER A 168 -12.69 -4.08 -0.08
N TYR A 169 -11.41 -4.25 0.21
CA TYR A 169 -10.33 -3.36 -0.15
C TYR A 169 -9.16 -4.12 -0.79
N TRP A 170 -8.29 -3.38 -1.46
CA TRP A 170 -7.03 -3.91 -1.95
C TRP A 170 -5.87 -3.43 -1.09
N PHE A 171 -5.05 -4.37 -0.67
CA PHE A 171 -3.82 -4.10 0.05
C PHE A 171 -2.66 -4.78 -0.64
N SER A 172 -1.54 -4.06 -0.73
CA SER A 172 -0.27 -4.63 -1.15
C SER A 172 0.71 -4.59 0.02
N VAL A 173 1.56 -5.60 0.14
CA VAL A 173 2.55 -5.70 1.23
C VAL A 173 3.93 -5.92 0.62
N LEU A 174 4.85 -4.98 0.83
CA LEU A 174 6.24 -5.17 0.49
C LEU A 174 6.93 -5.99 1.58
N VAL A 175 7.38 -7.18 1.21
CA VAL A 175 8.09 -8.12 2.07
C VAL A 175 9.52 -8.26 1.59
N THR A 176 10.49 -8.02 2.48
CA THR A 176 11.93 -8.16 2.20
C THR A 176 12.35 -9.64 2.05
N LYS A 177 13.56 -9.89 1.54
CA LYS A 177 14.12 -11.26 1.44
C LYS A 177 14.22 -11.99 2.78
N ASP A 178 14.46 -11.28 3.88
CA ASP A 178 14.44 -11.82 5.25
C ASP A 178 13.02 -11.90 5.85
N ARG A 179 11.99 -11.81 4.98
CA ARG A 179 10.56 -11.95 5.28
C ARG A 179 10.00 -10.87 6.22
N LYS A 180 10.61 -9.70 6.34
CA LYS A 180 10.05 -8.59 7.12
C LYS A 180 9.13 -7.74 6.24
N ILE A 181 8.10 -7.17 6.86
CA ILE A 181 7.21 -6.21 6.20
C ILE A 181 7.92 -4.86 6.22
N ALA A 182 8.25 -4.37 5.02
CA ALA A 182 8.84 -3.05 4.83
C ALA A 182 7.76 -1.98 4.66
N GLN A 183 6.65 -2.31 4.00
CA GLN A 183 5.59 -1.35 3.72
C GLN A 183 4.25 -2.07 3.49
N VAL A 184 3.16 -1.38 3.83
CA VAL A 184 1.79 -1.77 3.47
C VAL A 184 1.16 -0.63 2.67
N TYR A 185 0.59 -0.97 1.52
CA TYR A 185 -0.11 -0.05 0.62
C TYR A 185 -1.61 -0.35 0.67
N TRP A 186 -2.43 0.69 0.53
CA TRP A 186 -3.88 0.55 0.42
C TRP A 186 -4.34 0.67 -1.05
N TRP A 187 -3.77 -0.18 -1.91
CA TRP A 187 -4.18 -0.41 -3.30
C TRP A 187 -3.62 -1.74 -3.81
#